data_AF-A0A6I7N718-F1
#
_entry.id   AF-A0A6I7N718-F1
#
_cell.length_a   1.000
_cell.length_b   1.000
_cell.length_c   1.000
_cell.angle_alpha   90.00
_cell.angle_beta   90.00
_cell.angle_gamma   90.00
#
_symmetry.space_group_name_H-M   'P 1'
#
loop_
_entity.id
_entity.type
_entity.pdbx_description
1 polymer ?
#
loop_
_entity_poly.entity_id
_entity_poly.type
_entity_poly.pdbx_seq_one_letter_code
_entity_poly.pdbx_strand_id
1 'polypeptide(L)'
;MIAGLGAAPAAARFDFAQLLIDALVTAYESELDPSAFEGRRDAADRRKLARWQQATLPLLAELRVAQAALYVASHVEVRTDRHNQILVLIDGRPLWVAWPRITAQPRLERELAAEFCRRHDCAGDGEDGSMRAALEPAGVQGHWALSQRHPPAWQTADGLRCEFADLADRGAKEATCRAIVADLHALAAVLREASRGGERVQWERLSLQADTGAGPQRVTVNERGDYVQAAVPALAANPVDWNAAGRWLQARAQGRPMTATVLPATRRR
;
A
#
# COMPACT_ATOMS: atom_id res chain seq x y z
N MET A 1 -7.06 -9.38 -2.68
CA MET A 1 -8.37 -8.79 -2.30
C MET A 1 -9.41 -9.25 -3.30
N ILE A 2 -10.64 -9.48 -2.84
CA ILE A 2 -11.73 -9.97 -3.69
C ILE A 2 -12.20 -8.82 -4.59
N ALA A 3 -11.84 -8.87 -5.86
CA ALA A 3 -12.31 -7.91 -6.85
C ALA A 3 -13.85 -8.00 -6.98
N GLY A 4 -14.52 -6.86 -7.16
CA GLY A 4 -15.95 -6.83 -7.45
C GLY A 4 -16.91 -6.92 -6.24
N LEU A 5 -16.40 -6.90 -5.00
CA LEU A 5 -17.24 -7.07 -3.79
C LEU A 5 -18.33 -6.00 -3.63
N GLY A 6 -18.10 -4.77 -4.11
CA GLY A 6 -19.11 -3.70 -4.11
C GLY A 6 -20.29 -3.94 -5.07
N ALA A 7 -20.09 -4.76 -6.11
CA ALA A 7 -21.11 -5.18 -7.07
C ALA A 7 -21.67 -6.58 -6.78
N ALA A 8 -21.18 -7.25 -5.74
CA ALA A 8 -21.61 -8.58 -5.36
C ALA A 8 -23.06 -8.60 -4.84
N PRO A 9 -23.77 -9.75 -4.92
CA PRO A 9 -25.10 -9.91 -4.35
C PRO A 9 -25.16 -9.50 -2.86
N ALA A 10 -26.33 -9.07 -2.39
CA ALA A 10 -26.52 -8.61 -1.01
C ALA A 10 -26.08 -9.65 0.04
N ALA A 11 -26.36 -10.94 -0.19
CA ALA A 11 -25.92 -12.03 0.68
C ALA A 11 -24.38 -12.11 0.78
N ALA A 12 -23.67 -12.00 -0.34
CA ALA A 12 -22.20 -12.02 -0.34
C ALA A 12 -21.59 -10.80 0.37
N ARG A 13 -22.22 -9.62 0.25
CA ARG A 13 -21.78 -8.41 0.97
C ARG A 13 -22.00 -8.54 2.48
N PHE A 14 -23.12 -9.14 2.89
CA PHE A 14 -23.42 -9.46 4.29
C PHE A 14 -22.39 -10.44 4.87
N ASP A 15 -22.16 -11.57 4.18
CA ASP A 15 -21.24 -12.61 4.63
C ASP A 15 -19.80 -12.07 4.76
N PHE A 16 -19.37 -11.23 3.83
CA PHE A 16 -18.07 -10.55 3.93
C PHE A 16 -18.00 -9.61 5.14
N ALA A 17 -19.03 -8.79 5.37
CA ALA A 17 -19.07 -7.89 6.51
C ALA A 17 -19.02 -8.66 7.84
N GLN A 18 -19.70 -9.80 7.92
CA GLN A 18 -19.66 -10.68 9.10
C GLN A 18 -18.24 -11.21 9.33
N LEU A 19 -17.63 -11.82 8.32
CA LEU A 19 -16.27 -12.35 8.42
C LEU A 19 -15.24 -11.28 8.82
N LEU A 20 -15.39 -10.07 8.29
CA LEU A 20 -14.50 -8.95 8.59
C LEU A 20 -14.63 -8.50 10.05
N ILE A 21 -15.86 -8.31 10.53
CA ILE A 21 -16.10 -7.86 11.91
C ILE A 21 -15.61 -8.93 12.89
N ASP A 22 -15.87 -10.22 12.62
CA ASP A 22 -15.39 -11.34 13.43
C ASP A 22 -13.86 -11.37 13.52
N ALA A 23 -13.18 -11.17 12.39
CA ALA A 23 -11.72 -11.12 12.33
C ALA A 23 -11.15 -9.92 13.10
N LEU A 24 -11.78 -8.75 13.02
CA LEU A 24 -11.38 -7.56 13.80
C LEU A 24 -11.56 -7.79 15.30
N VAL A 25 -12.71 -8.33 15.72
CA VAL A 25 -12.99 -8.65 17.12
C VAL A 25 -11.94 -9.61 17.66
N THR A 26 -11.66 -10.70 16.94
CA THR A 26 -10.67 -11.71 17.34
C THR A 26 -9.26 -11.11 17.43
N ALA A 27 -8.89 -10.25 16.47
CA ALA A 27 -7.58 -9.59 16.49
C ALA A 27 -7.43 -8.66 17.69
N TYR A 28 -8.45 -7.85 18.01
CA TYR A 28 -8.43 -6.97 19.18
C TYR A 28 -8.46 -7.73 20.50
N GLU A 29 -9.21 -8.82 20.59
CA GLU A 29 -9.25 -9.69 21.78
C GLU A 29 -7.89 -10.34 22.05
N SER A 30 -7.23 -10.84 20.99
CA SER A 30 -5.89 -11.42 21.09
C SER A 30 -4.85 -10.42 21.59
N GLU A 31 -4.98 -9.15 21.22
CA GLU A 31 -4.09 -8.07 21.68
C GLU A 31 -4.38 -7.60 23.10
N LEU A 32 -5.60 -7.85 23.59
CA LEU A 32 -6.02 -7.56 24.96
C LEU A 32 -5.80 -8.75 25.91
N ASP A 33 -5.41 -9.92 25.40
CA ASP A 33 -5.17 -11.12 26.20
C ASP A 33 -4.07 -10.87 27.25
N PRO A 34 -4.40 -10.89 28.56
CA PRO A 34 -3.43 -10.66 29.63
C PRO A 34 -2.27 -11.66 29.62
N SER A 35 -2.50 -12.88 29.16
CA SER A 35 -1.51 -13.96 29.13
C SER A 35 -0.32 -13.64 28.20
N ALA A 36 -0.55 -12.83 27.16
CA ALA A 36 0.48 -12.35 26.25
C ALA A 36 1.50 -11.41 26.92
N PHE A 37 1.24 -10.97 28.16
CA PHE A 37 2.01 -9.91 28.84
C PHE A 37 2.55 -10.31 30.23
N GLU A 38 2.36 -11.55 30.67
CA GLU A 38 2.79 -12.05 31.98
C GLU A 38 4.31 -11.91 32.25
N GLY A 39 5.13 -11.73 31.21
CA GLY A 39 6.58 -11.55 31.30
C GLY A 39 7.10 -10.12 31.50
N ARG A 40 6.27 -9.07 31.51
CA ARG A 40 6.74 -7.67 31.61
C ARG A 40 7.05 -7.26 33.05
N ARG A 41 8.34 -7.12 33.37
CA ARG A 41 8.85 -6.94 34.75
C ARG A 41 8.67 -5.52 35.31
N ASP A 42 8.78 -4.47 34.50
CA ASP A 42 8.75 -3.08 35.00
C ASP A 42 7.32 -2.55 35.27
N ALA A 43 7.15 -1.81 36.36
CA ALA A 43 5.93 -1.11 36.72
C ALA A 43 5.59 0.04 35.74
N ALA A 44 6.59 0.64 35.08
CA ALA A 44 6.37 1.63 34.03
C ALA A 44 5.70 1.02 32.78
N ASP A 45 6.21 -0.13 32.34
CA ASP A 45 5.68 -0.87 31.18
C ASP A 45 4.27 -1.40 31.43
N ARG A 46 4.01 -1.90 32.65
CA ARG A 46 2.65 -2.33 33.07
C ARG A 46 1.65 -1.18 33.04
N ARG A 47 2.03 0.02 33.52
CA ARG A 47 1.17 1.22 33.46
C ARG A 47 0.95 1.73 32.05
N LYS A 48 1.95 1.64 31.17
CA LYS A 48 1.80 1.99 29.75
C LYS A 48 0.86 1.01 29.04
N LEU A 49 0.98 -0.28 29.32
CA LEU A 49 0.11 -1.32 28.79
C LEU A 49 -1.34 -1.15 29.27
N ALA A 50 -1.57 -0.97 30.57
CA ALA A 50 -2.91 -0.78 31.12
C ALA A 50 -3.63 0.43 30.50
N ARG A 51 -2.92 1.54 30.30
CA ARG A 51 -3.46 2.73 29.61
C ARG A 51 -3.83 2.45 28.15
N TRP A 52 -2.99 1.69 27.44
CA TRP A 52 -3.30 1.29 26.06
C TRP A 52 -4.50 0.34 26.01
N GLN A 53 -4.59 -0.66 26.90
CA GLN A 53 -5.74 -1.56 26.99
C GLN A 53 -7.04 -0.79 27.26
N GLN A 54 -7.03 0.15 28.21
CA GLN A 54 -8.17 1.02 28.50
C GLN A 54 -8.59 1.87 27.30
N ALA A 55 -7.65 2.33 26.48
CA ALA A 55 -7.94 3.08 25.26
C ALA A 55 -8.49 2.21 24.11
N THR A 56 -8.16 0.91 24.11
CA THR A 56 -8.58 -0.04 23.06
C THR A 56 -9.97 -0.66 23.35
N LEU A 57 -10.36 -0.80 24.62
CA LEU A 57 -11.66 -1.39 25.01
C LEU A 57 -12.89 -0.73 24.37
N PRO A 58 -13.00 0.62 24.26
CA PRO A 58 -14.12 1.27 23.57
C PRO A 58 -14.25 0.84 22.11
N LEU A 59 -13.12 0.67 21.40
CA LEU A 59 -13.13 0.25 20.00
C LEU A 59 -13.65 -1.19 19.84
N LEU A 60 -13.26 -2.09 20.75
CA LEU A 60 -13.80 -3.45 20.77
C LEU A 60 -15.31 -3.47 21.05
N ALA A 61 -15.78 -2.59 21.94
CA ALA A 61 -17.22 -2.44 22.22
C ALA A 61 -17.98 -1.94 20.97
N GLU A 62 -17.44 -0.97 20.25
CA GLU A 62 -18.01 -0.48 18.98
C GLU A 62 -18.10 -1.60 17.92
N LEU A 63 -17.07 -2.44 17.80
CA LEU A 63 -17.08 -3.59 16.89
C LEU A 63 -18.18 -4.60 17.24
N ARG A 64 -18.40 -4.89 18.53
CA ARG A 64 -19.48 -5.78 18.97
C ARG A 64 -20.87 -5.18 18.73
N VAL A 65 -21.03 -3.87 18.90
CA VAL A 65 -22.27 -3.17 18.53
C VAL A 65 -22.52 -3.25 17.02
N ALA A 66 -21.49 -3.06 16.20
CA ALA A 66 -21.59 -3.21 14.75
C ALA A 66 -21.93 -4.66 14.34
N GLN A 67 -21.35 -5.66 15.02
CA GLN A 67 -21.65 -7.07 14.82
C GLN A 67 -23.13 -7.38 15.11
N ALA A 68 -23.66 -6.90 16.24
CA ALA A 68 -25.07 -7.06 16.58
C ALA A 68 -25.99 -6.33 15.59
N ALA A 69 -25.61 -5.12 15.16
CA ALA A 69 -26.36 -4.35 14.17
C ALA A 69 -26.39 -5.03 12.80
N LEU A 70 -25.32 -5.76 12.42
CA LEU A 70 -25.26 -6.48 11.16
C LEU A 70 -26.38 -7.52 11.06
N TYR A 71 -26.63 -8.33 12.09
CA TYR A 71 -27.63 -9.41 12.07
C TYR A 71 -29.08 -8.95 11.84
N VAL A 72 -29.38 -7.67 12.09
CA VAL A 72 -30.71 -7.08 11.89
C VAL A 72 -30.72 -6.04 10.77
N ALA A 73 -29.61 -5.89 10.05
CA ALA A 73 -29.46 -4.88 9.02
C ALA A 73 -30.35 -5.17 7.81
N SER A 74 -30.97 -4.12 7.26
CA SER A 74 -31.76 -4.23 6.03
C SER A 74 -30.90 -4.03 4.79
N HIS A 75 -29.81 -3.27 4.91
CA HIS A 75 -28.89 -2.98 3.82
C HIS A 75 -27.43 -2.93 4.29
N VAL A 76 -26.57 -3.63 3.56
CA VAL A 76 -25.13 -3.68 3.81
C VAL A 76 -24.40 -3.29 2.53
N GLU A 77 -23.55 -2.26 2.63
CA GLU A 77 -22.64 -1.88 1.57
C GLU A 77 -21.21 -2.15 2.01
N VAL A 78 -20.41 -2.69 1.10
CA VAL A 78 -18.98 -2.83 1.27
C VAL A 78 -18.32 -2.07 0.13
N ARG A 79 -17.48 -1.12 0.48
CA ARG A 79 -16.74 -0.29 -0.46
C ARG A 79 -15.26 -0.43 -0.13
N THR A 80 -14.43 -0.36 -1.14
CA THR A 80 -13.00 -0.11 -0.96
C THR A 80 -12.76 1.34 -1.33
N ASP A 81 -12.08 2.06 -0.44
CA ASP A 81 -11.70 3.43 -0.71
C ASP A 81 -10.48 3.48 -1.65
N ARG A 82 -10.03 4.70 -1.98
CA ARG A 82 -8.88 4.91 -2.88
C ARG A 82 -7.55 4.44 -2.30
N HIS A 83 -7.49 4.17 -1.00
CA HIS A 83 -6.34 3.62 -0.27
C HIS A 83 -6.46 2.11 -0.03
N ASN A 84 -7.42 1.45 -0.70
CA ASN A 84 -7.67 0.03 -0.55
C ASN A 84 -8.11 -0.36 0.87
N GLN A 85 -8.58 0.63 1.65
CA GLN A 85 -9.17 0.39 2.95
C GLN A 85 -10.63 -0.01 2.75
N ILE A 86 -11.03 -1.04 3.49
CA ILE A 86 -12.40 -1.52 3.46
C ILE A 86 -13.25 -0.55 4.29
N LEU A 87 -14.32 -0.05 3.70
CA LEU A 87 -15.37 0.70 4.37
C LEU A 87 -16.65 -0.13 4.31
N VAL A 88 -17.18 -0.49 5.47
CA VAL A 88 -18.47 -1.17 5.58
C VAL A 88 -19.52 -0.16 6.03
N LEU A 89 -20.68 -0.14 5.37
CA LEU A 89 -21.84 0.64 5.80
C LEU A 89 -22.97 -0.32 6.18
N ILE A 90 -23.45 -0.21 7.42
CA ILE A 90 -24.57 -1.00 7.95
C ILE A 90 -25.74 -0.05 8.15
N ASP A 91 -26.78 -0.18 7.30
CA ASP A 91 -27.90 0.77 7.22
C ASP A 91 -27.43 2.25 7.15
N GLY A 92 -26.39 2.49 6.34
CA GLY A 92 -25.80 3.82 6.14
C GLY A 92 -24.85 4.32 7.24
N ARG A 93 -24.66 3.56 8.33
CA ARG A 93 -23.67 3.87 9.38
C ARG A 93 -22.30 3.31 8.99
N PRO A 94 -21.25 4.16 8.86
CA PRO A 94 -19.92 3.69 8.47
C PRO A 94 -19.23 2.98 9.63
N LEU A 95 -18.61 1.85 9.32
CA LEU A 95 -17.67 1.14 10.17
C LEU A 95 -16.26 1.30 9.59
N TRP A 96 -15.36 1.88 10.39
CA TRP A 96 -13.95 2.02 10.03
C TRP A 96 -13.19 0.73 10.30
N VAL A 97 -12.53 0.20 9.28
CA VAL A 97 -11.74 -1.04 9.37
C VAL A 97 -10.30 -0.65 9.67
N ALA A 98 -9.92 -0.79 10.94
CA ALA A 98 -8.55 -0.57 11.40
C ALA A 98 -8.06 -1.81 12.15
N TRP A 99 -6.97 -2.40 11.68
CA TRP A 99 -6.34 -3.53 12.36
C TRP A 99 -5.48 -3.05 13.53
N PRO A 100 -5.41 -3.78 14.66
CA PRO A 100 -4.64 -3.36 15.82
C PRO A 100 -3.13 -3.28 15.55
N ARG A 101 -2.62 -4.10 14.62
CA ARG A 101 -1.23 -4.06 14.15
C ARG A 101 -1.16 -3.94 12.64
N ILE A 102 -0.64 -2.82 12.17
CA ILE A 102 -0.41 -2.55 10.73
C ILE A 102 0.49 -3.62 10.09
N THR A 103 1.45 -4.18 10.82
CA THR A 103 2.33 -5.24 10.30
C THR A 103 1.64 -6.59 10.11
N ALA A 104 0.57 -6.87 10.88
CA ALA A 104 -0.20 -8.11 10.78
C ALA A 104 -1.36 -8.01 9.77
N GLN A 105 -1.79 -6.79 9.45
CA GLN A 105 -2.90 -6.50 8.53
C GLN A 105 -2.82 -7.27 7.20
N PRO A 106 -1.70 -7.30 6.46
CA PRO A 106 -1.65 -8.00 5.17
C PRO A 106 -1.88 -9.52 5.29
N ARG A 107 -1.48 -10.13 6.42
CA ARG A 107 -1.73 -11.55 6.68
C ARG A 107 -3.21 -11.78 6.95
N LEU A 108 -3.79 -10.99 7.85
CA LEU A 108 -5.19 -11.12 8.27
C LEU A 108 -6.15 -10.87 7.10
N GLU A 109 -5.88 -9.88 6.25
CA GLU A 109 -6.71 -9.61 5.06
C GLU A 109 -6.64 -10.74 4.02
N ARG A 110 -5.50 -11.43 3.89
CA ARG A 110 -5.37 -12.61 3.03
C ARG A 110 -6.14 -13.80 3.60
N GLU A 111 -6.06 -14.03 4.91
CA GLU A 111 -6.82 -15.09 5.58
C GLU A 111 -8.33 -14.85 5.45
N LEU A 112 -8.78 -13.62 5.67
CA LEU A 112 -10.16 -13.19 5.45
C LEU A 112 -10.62 -13.44 4.01
N ALA A 113 -9.80 -13.05 3.02
CA ALA A 113 -10.12 -13.26 1.62
C ALA A 113 -10.22 -14.74 1.25
N ALA A 114 -9.29 -15.57 1.75
CA ALA A 114 -9.33 -17.02 1.53
C ALA A 114 -10.58 -17.66 2.16
N GLU A 115 -10.93 -17.24 3.37
CA GLU A 115 -12.12 -17.69 4.09
C GLU A 115 -13.42 -17.31 3.35
N PHE A 116 -13.50 -16.09 2.81
CA PHE A 116 -14.61 -15.68 1.97
C PHE A 116 -14.69 -16.49 0.67
N CYS A 117 -13.56 -16.70 -0.01
CA CYS A 117 -13.50 -17.45 -1.26
C CYS A 117 -13.75 -18.95 -1.11
N ARG A 118 -13.72 -19.49 0.12
CA ARG A 118 -14.24 -20.84 0.40
C ARG A 118 -15.76 -20.92 0.34
N ARG A 119 -16.46 -19.83 0.63
CA ARG A 119 -17.95 -19.76 0.70
C ARG A 119 -18.59 -19.17 -0.55
N HIS A 120 -17.85 -18.36 -1.29
CA HIS A 120 -18.32 -17.69 -2.49
C HIS A 120 -17.39 -17.97 -3.66
N ASP A 121 -17.97 -17.98 -4.85
CA ASP A 121 -17.22 -18.16 -6.09
C ASP A 121 -16.37 -16.92 -6.37
N CYS A 122 -15.15 -16.93 -5.84
CA CYS A 122 -14.11 -16.01 -6.26
C CYS A 122 -13.54 -16.59 -7.55
N ALA A 123 -14.09 -16.18 -8.70
CA ALA A 123 -13.59 -16.61 -10.01
C ALA A 123 -12.04 -16.55 -10.00
N GLY A 124 -11.44 -17.73 -10.13
CA GLY A 124 -10.00 -17.87 -10.27
C GLY A 124 -9.61 -17.54 -11.68
N ASP A 125 -8.83 -16.48 -11.88
CA ASP A 125 -7.69 -16.58 -12.79
C ASP A 125 -6.67 -17.51 -12.11
N GLY A 126 -6.99 -18.81 -12.11
CA GLY A 126 -6.12 -19.87 -11.62
C GLY A 126 -5.29 -20.41 -12.77
N GLU A 127 -4.07 -19.91 -12.92
CA GLU A 127 -2.96 -20.75 -13.41
C GLU A 127 -2.04 -21.03 -12.23
N ASP A 128 -1.90 -22.32 -11.92
CA ASP A 128 -0.99 -22.84 -10.92
C ASP A 128 0.46 -22.42 -11.19
N GLY A 129 1.12 -21.94 -10.13
CA GLY A 129 2.42 -22.49 -9.76
C GLY A 129 3.59 -22.30 -10.73
N SER A 130 3.76 -21.11 -11.30
CA SER A 130 5.10 -20.65 -11.67
C SER A 130 5.62 -19.69 -10.62
N MET A 131 6.66 -20.10 -9.88
CA MET A 131 7.54 -19.18 -9.18
C MET A 131 7.92 -18.03 -10.11
N ARG A 132 7.68 -16.79 -9.64
CA ARG A 132 7.86 -15.49 -10.31
C ARG A 132 6.62 -14.93 -11.01
N ALA A 133 5.59 -14.66 -10.23
CA ALA A 133 4.96 -13.35 -10.28
C ALA A 133 5.27 -12.65 -8.96
N ALA A 134 6.09 -11.60 -9.03
CA ALA A 134 6.33 -10.73 -7.88
C ALA A 134 4.97 -10.28 -7.32
N LEU A 135 4.88 -10.22 -5.99
CA LEU A 135 3.79 -9.54 -5.29
C LEU A 135 3.54 -8.18 -5.96
N GLU A 136 2.42 -8.01 -6.65
CA GLU A 136 1.93 -6.66 -6.99
C GLU A 136 1.54 -6.03 -5.64
N PRO A 137 2.28 -5.01 -5.14
CA PRO A 137 1.90 -4.28 -3.94
C PRO A 137 0.57 -3.58 -4.21
N ALA A 138 -0.16 -3.14 -3.18
CA ALA A 138 -1.35 -2.28 -3.34
C ALA A 138 -1.04 -1.18 -4.39
N GLY A 139 -1.56 -1.37 -5.61
CA GLY A 139 -0.88 -0.89 -6.80
C GLY A 139 -0.90 0.62 -6.87
N VAL A 140 0.26 1.23 -7.15
CA VAL A 140 0.36 2.66 -7.45
C VAL A 140 -0.74 3.04 -8.43
N GLN A 141 -1.70 3.85 -8.02
CA GLN A 141 -2.80 4.26 -8.90
C GLN A 141 -2.38 5.42 -9.80
N GLY A 142 -2.80 5.33 -11.06
CA GLY A 142 -2.59 6.35 -12.06
C GLY A 142 -3.58 6.21 -13.20
N HIS A 143 -3.52 7.13 -14.14
CA HIS A 143 -4.39 7.16 -15.30
C HIS A 143 -3.60 7.49 -16.56
N TRP A 144 -4.12 7.03 -17.70
CA TRP A 144 -3.60 7.42 -19.00
C TRP A 144 -4.02 8.85 -19.33
N ALA A 145 -3.04 9.70 -19.62
CA ALA A 145 -3.21 11.03 -20.16
C ALA A 145 -2.87 11.01 -21.65
N LEU A 146 -3.89 11.23 -22.48
CA LEU A 146 -3.78 11.24 -23.93
C LEU A 146 -3.95 12.67 -24.44
N SER A 147 -3.03 13.11 -25.30
CA SER A 147 -3.05 14.45 -25.91
C SER A 147 -2.57 14.36 -27.35
N GLN A 148 -3.10 15.22 -28.22
CA GLN A 148 -2.65 15.27 -29.62
C GLN A 148 -1.25 15.90 -29.79
N ARG A 149 -0.76 16.64 -28.78
CA ARG A 149 0.52 17.39 -28.87
C ARG A 149 1.64 16.80 -28.00
N HIS A 150 1.34 15.75 -27.23
CA HIS A 150 2.29 15.15 -26.29
C HIS A 150 2.25 13.63 -26.42
N PRO A 151 3.36 12.93 -26.15
CA PRO A 151 3.36 11.47 -26.09
C PRO A 151 2.31 10.95 -25.09
N PRO A 152 1.66 9.81 -25.39
CA PRO A 152 0.78 9.15 -24.43
C PRO A 152 1.56 8.85 -23.15
N ALA A 153 0.92 9.06 -22.02
CA ALA A 153 1.60 8.89 -20.74
C ALA A 153 0.68 8.31 -19.69
N TRP A 154 1.28 7.60 -18.76
CA TRP A 154 0.63 7.18 -17.53
C TRP A 154 1.11 8.08 -16.40
N GLN A 155 0.18 8.59 -15.59
CA GLN A 155 0.50 9.56 -14.54
C GLN A 155 -0.29 9.32 -13.26
N THR A 156 0.34 9.62 -12.13
CA THR A 156 -0.21 9.46 -10.78
C THR A 156 -0.75 10.77 -10.22
N ALA A 157 -1.58 10.69 -9.17
CA ALA A 157 -2.14 11.86 -8.50
C ALA A 157 -1.09 12.75 -7.82
N ASP A 158 0.04 12.17 -7.42
CA ASP A 158 1.16 12.88 -6.80
C ASP A 158 2.21 13.39 -7.82
N GLY A 159 1.89 13.31 -9.12
CA GLY A 159 2.61 14.01 -10.18
C GLY A 159 3.73 13.22 -10.85
N LEU A 160 3.91 11.93 -10.58
CA LEU A 160 4.84 11.10 -11.34
C LEU A 160 4.24 10.74 -12.70
N ARG A 161 5.05 10.80 -13.75
CA ARG A 161 4.62 10.58 -15.14
C ARG A 161 5.64 9.71 -15.89
N CYS A 162 5.15 8.72 -16.60
CA CYS A 162 5.90 7.95 -17.60
C CYS A 162 5.31 8.21 -18.97
N GLU A 163 6.14 8.68 -19.90
CA GLU A 163 5.78 8.95 -21.28
C GLU A 163 6.25 7.81 -22.17
N PHE A 164 5.43 7.48 -23.17
CA PHE A 164 5.69 6.40 -24.11
C PHE A 164 5.54 6.90 -25.53
N ALA A 165 6.27 6.31 -26.47
CA ALA A 165 6.21 6.70 -27.88
C ALA A 165 4.82 6.45 -28.50
N ASP A 166 4.13 5.40 -28.06
CA ASP A 166 2.83 4.95 -28.57
C ASP A 166 2.04 4.19 -27.48
N LEU A 167 0.83 3.74 -27.82
CA LEU A 167 -0.06 2.96 -26.95
C LEU A 167 0.05 1.44 -27.14
N ALA A 168 0.99 0.93 -27.96
CA ALA A 168 1.20 -0.51 -28.07
C ALA A 168 1.61 -1.08 -26.71
N ASP A 169 1.20 -2.31 -26.40
CA ASP A 169 1.51 -2.98 -25.13
C ASP A 169 1.18 -2.13 -23.89
N ARG A 170 0.05 -1.40 -23.96
CA ARG A 170 -0.40 -0.46 -22.92
C ARG A 170 -0.34 -1.06 -21.51
N GLY A 171 -0.79 -2.30 -21.34
CA GLY A 171 -0.77 -3.00 -20.05
C GLY A 171 0.64 -3.22 -19.50
N ALA A 172 1.58 -3.63 -20.36
CA ALA A 172 2.98 -3.84 -19.96
C ALA A 172 3.67 -2.52 -19.60
N LYS A 173 3.47 -1.47 -20.41
CA LYS A 173 3.98 -0.11 -20.14
C LYS A 173 3.46 0.45 -18.83
N GLU A 174 2.17 0.24 -18.56
CA GLU A 174 1.54 0.62 -17.31
C GLU A 174 2.12 -0.14 -16.11
N ALA A 175 2.29 -1.46 -16.22
CA ALA A 175 2.91 -2.27 -15.18
C ALA A 175 4.35 -1.82 -14.87
N THR A 176 5.16 -1.55 -15.90
CA THR A 176 6.52 -1.00 -15.73
C THR A 176 6.49 0.35 -15.01
N CYS A 177 5.61 1.27 -15.40
CA CYS A 177 5.52 2.56 -14.74
C CYS A 177 5.05 2.44 -13.28
N ARG A 178 4.08 1.56 -13.01
CA ARG A 178 3.61 1.27 -11.64
C ARG A 178 4.74 0.76 -10.75
N ALA A 179 5.55 -0.15 -11.26
CA ALA A 179 6.71 -0.67 -10.54
C ALA A 179 7.76 0.43 -10.25
N ILE A 180 8.08 1.25 -11.25
CA ILE A 180 8.99 2.41 -11.09
C ILE A 180 8.47 3.38 -10.04
N VAL A 181 7.18 3.70 -10.05
CA VAL A 181 6.60 4.62 -9.06
C VAL A 181 6.59 4.00 -7.67
N ALA A 182 6.31 2.70 -7.55
CA ALA A 182 6.32 2.02 -6.25
C ALA A 182 7.70 2.12 -5.60
N ASP A 183 8.75 1.90 -6.39
CA ASP A 183 10.14 2.08 -5.97
C ASP A 183 10.46 3.53 -5.58
N LEU A 184 9.98 4.52 -6.35
CA LEU A 184 10.17 5.95 -6.00
C LEU A 184 9.45 6.31 -4.70
N HIS A 185 8.28 5.73 -4.42
CA HIS A 185 7.56 5.91 -3.15
C HIS A 185 8.33 5.30 -1.99
N ALA A 186 8.85 4.08 -2.17
CA ALA A 186 9.69 3.41 -1.17
C ALA A 186 10.97 4.22 -0.90
N LEU A 187 11.65 4.69 -1.95
CA LEU A 187 12.84 5.52 -1.83
C LEU A 187 12.52 6.85 -1.13
N ALA A 188 11.37 7.47 -1.41
CA ALA A 188 10.95 8.69 -0.72
C ALA A 188 10.75 8.49 0.79
N ALA A 189 10.31 7.30 1.22
CA ALA A 189 10.20 6.97 2.63
C ALA A 189 11.58 6.82 3.28
N VAL A 190 12.50 6.08 2.63
CA VAL A 190 13.88 5.88 3.10
C VAL A 190 14.62 7.22 3.22
N LEU A 191 14.60 8.05 2.18
CA LEU A 191 15.29 9.35 2.17
C LEU A 191 14.73 10.32 3.21
N ARG A 192 13.42 10.25 3.50
CA ARG A 192 12.80 11.08 4.54
C ARG A 192 13.29 10.68 5.93
N GLU A 193 13.45 9.39 6.19
CA GLU A 193 13.99 8.89 7.45
C GLU A 193 15.47 9.25 7.60
N ALA A 194 16.27 9.06 6.55
CA ALA A 194 17.67 9.50 6.49
C ALA A 194 17.81 11.00 6.77
N SER A 195 16.96 11.83 6.15
CA SER A 195 16.94 13.29 6.37
C SER A 195 16.59 13.66 7.82
N ARG A 196 15.69 12.92 8.47
CA ARG A 196 15.35 13.12 9.90
C ARG A 196 16.47 12.67 10.82
N GLY A 197 17.24 11.66 10.43
CA GLY A 197 18.45 11.19 11.11
C GLY A 197 19.64 12.14 10.99
N GLY A 198 19.52 13.24 10.23
CA GLY A 198 20.56 14.25 10.06
C GLY A 198 21.46 14.05 8.83
N GLU A 199 21.15 13.07 7.96
CA GLU A 199 21.87 12.89 6.71
C GLU A 199 21.59 14.04 5.73
N ARG A 200 22.64 14.55 5.08
CA ARG A 200 22.52 15.60 4.07
C ARG A 200 22.31 14.99 2.69
N VAL A 201 21.06 14.96 2.26
CA VAL A 201 20.67 14.50 0.91
C VAL A 201 20.86 15.61 -0.13
N GLN A 202 21.63 15.32 -1.18
CA GLN A 202 21.82 16.13 -2.38
C GLN A 202 20.97 15.56 -3.52
N TRP A 203 19.77 16.11 -3.68
CA TRP A 203 18.71 15.57 -4.53
C TRP A 203 19.10 15.49 -6.02
N GLU A 204 19.93 16.41 -6.47
CA GLU A 204 20.48 16.50 -7.82
C GLU A 204 21.57 15.47 -8.13
N ARG A 205 22.03 14.73 -7.10
CA ARG A 205 23.08 13.70 -7.21
C ARG A 205 22.61 12.30 -6.90
N LEU A 206 21.30 12.13 -6.69
CA LEU A 206 20.71 10.82 -6.50
C LEU A 206 21.02 9.96 -7.72
N SER A 207 21.68 8.83 -7.46
CA SER A 207 22.01 7.86 -8.47
C SER A 207 21.97 6.48 -7.84
N LEU A 208 21.51 5.51 -8.62
CA LEU A 208 21.51 4.12 -8.24
C LEU A 208 22.84 3.50 -8.66
N GLN A 209 23.52 2.85 -7.71
CA GLN A 209 24.68 2.05 -8.06
C GLN A 209 24.21 0.72 -8.66
N ALA A 210 24.78 0.34 -9.80
CA ALA A 210 24.53 -0.94 -10.43
C ALA A 210 25.12 -2.07 -9.57
N ASP A 211 24.32 -2.55 -8.62
CA ASP A 211 24.65 -3.74 -7.84
C ASP A 211 23.90 -4.93 -8.47
N THR A 212 24.64 -5.98 -8.85
CA THR A 212 24.10 -7.14 -9.60
C THR A 212 23.39 -8.16 -8.70
N GLY A 213 23.24 -7.86 -7.41
CA GLY A 213 22.59 -8.72 -6.43
C GLY A 213 21.07 -8.58 -6.36
N ALA A 214 20.39 -9.63 -5.89
CA ALA A 214 18.94 -9.64 -5.64
C ALA A 214 18.52 -8.91 -4.32
N GLY A 215 19.46 -8.20 -3.69
CA GLY A 215 19.27 -7.52 -2.40
C GLY A 215 18.87 -6.05 -2.55
N PRO A 216 18.71 -5.32 -1.43
CA PRO A 216 18.47 -3.89 -1.46
C PRO A 216 19.61 -3.15 -2.17
N GLN A 217 19.24 -2.26 -3.08
CA GLN A 217 20.17 -1.49 -3.90
C GLN A 217 20.68 -0.26 -3.14
N ARG A 218 21.89 0.18 -3.49
CA ARG A 218 22.52 1.37 -2.93
C ARG A 218 22.19 2.60 -3.77
N VAL A 219 21.58 3.59 -3.15
CA VAL A 219 21.32 4.91 -3.73
C VAL A 219 22.28 5.91 -3.11
N THR A 220 23.18 6.48 -3.92
CA THR A 220 24.10 7.52 -3.46
C THR A 220 23.33 8.80 -3.19
N VAL A 221 23.56 9.42 -2.03
CA VAL A 221 22.82 10.60 -1.57
C VAL A 221 23.65 11.89 -1.57
N ASN A 222 24.98 11.82 -1.74
CA ASN A 222 25.84 12.99 -1.81
C ASN A 222 27.20 12.73 -2.48
N GLU A 223 27.99 13.80 -2.70
CA GLU A 223 29.33 13.72 -3.30
C GLU A 223 30.36 12.94 -2.48
N ARG A 224 30.13 12.77 -1.17
CA ARG A 224 31.04 12.03 -0.29
C ARG A 224 30.94 10.52 -0.50
N GLY A 225 29.96 10.08 -1.29
CA GLY A 225 29.71 8.67 -1.56
C GLY A 225 28.81 8.01 -0.50
N ASP A 226 28.22 8.79 0.41
CA ASP A 226 27.24 8.27 1.36
C ASP A 226 26.04 7.69 0.59
N TYR A 227 25.45 6.63 1.13
CA TYR A 227 24.38 5.91 0.46
C TYR A 227 23.32 5.44 1.44
N VAL A 228 22.10 5.31 0.92
CA VAL A 228 21.01 4.58 1.59
C VAL A 228 20.78 3.26 0.88
N GLN A 229 20.28 2.27 1.63
CA GLN A 229 19.82 1.00 1.07
C GLN A 229 18.30 1.05 0.90
N ALA A 230 17.82 0.75 -0.30
CA ALA A 230 16.40 0.69 -0.60
C ALA A 230 16.12 -0.52 -1.51
N ALA A 231 15.00 -1.20 -1.29
CA ALA A 231 14.52 -2.23 -2.22
C ALA A 231 13.83 -1.52 -3.39
N VAL A 232 14.59 -1.29 -4.48
CA VAL A 232 14.16 -0.57 -5.68
C VAL A 232 14.51 -1.31 -6.98
N PRO A 233 13.99 -2.55 -7.16
CA PRO A 233 14.35 -3.41 -8.29
C PRO A 233 13.87 -2.88 -9.66
N ALA A 234 12.75 -2.17 -9.73
CA ALA A 234 12.26 -1.58 -10.98
C ALA A 234 13.10 -0.37 -11.40
N LEU A 235 13.58 0.45 -10.46
CA LEU A 235 14.55 1.52 -10.75
C LEU A 235 15.92 0.95 -11.17
N ALA A 236 16.28 -0.24 -10.70
CA ALA A 236 17.48 -0.94 -11.14
C ALA A 236 17.35 -1.51 -12.56
N ALA A 237 16.17 -2.00 -12.91
CA ALA A 237 15.90 -2.64 -14.19
C ALA A 237 15.58 -1.66 -15.33
N ASN A 238 15.22 -0.40 -15.02
CA ASN A 238 14.73 0.55 -16.02
C ASN A 238 15.53 1.86 -16.00
N PRO A 239 15.92 2.40 -17.17
CA PRO A 239 16.58 3.71 -17.24
C PRO A 239 15.56 4.82 -16.97
N VAL A 240 15.68 5.47 -15.80
CA VAL A 240 14.85 6.63 -15.41
C VAL A 240 15.64 7.93 -15.49
N ASP A 241 14.93 9.05 -15.62
CA ASP A 241 15.49 10.39 -15.45
C ASP A 241 15.67 10.69 -13.95
N TRP A 242 16.88 10.44 -13.44
CA TRP A 242 17.25 10.69 -12.05
C TRP A 242 17.19 12.18 -11.66
N ASN A 243 17.36 13.11 -12.59
CA ASN A 243 17.18 14.53 -12.29
C ASN A 243 15.70 14.86 -12.05
N ALA A 244 14.80 14.33 -12.88
CA ALA A 244 13.37 14.49 -12.70
C ALA A 244 12.88 13.80 -11.41
N ALA A 245 13.34 12.57 -11.17
CA ALA A 245 13.05 11.82 -9.95
C ALA A 245 13.56 12.54 -8.70
N GLY A 246 14.80 13.05 -8.71
CA GLY A 246 15.41 13.76 -7.59
C GLY A 246 14.66 15.04 -7.21
N ARG A 247 14.27 15.86 -8.20
CA ARG A 247 13.41 17.03 -7.96
C ARG A 247 12.07 16.64 -7.34
N TRP A 248 11.46 15.54 -7.79
CA TRP A 248 10.19 15.07 -7.25
C TRP A 248 10.34 14.59 -5.81
N LEU A 249 11.39 13.81 -5.52
CA LEU A 249 11.73 13.35 -4.18
C LEU A 249 11.96 14.51 -3.21
N GLN A 250 12.66 15.56 -3.66
CA GLN A 250 12.88 16.78 -2.90
C GLN A 250 11.56 17.49 -2.57
N ALA A 251 10.71 17.69 -3.59
CA ALA A 251 9.41 18.33 -3.41
C ALA A 251 8.55 17.52 -2.42
N ARG A 252 8.55 16.19 -2.53
CA ARG A 252 7.82 15.29 -1.65
C ARG A 252 8.31 15.37 -0.21
N ALA A 253 9.62 15.44 0.01
CA ALA A 253 10.22 15.63 1.34
C ALA A 253 9.82 16.98 1.97
N GLN A 254 9.62 18.00 1.15
CA GLN A 254 9.17 19.34 1.57
C GLN A 254 7.64 19.50 1.64
N GLY A 255 6.87 18.44 1.32
CA GLY A 255 5.41 18.51 1.26
C GLY A 255 4.86 19.39 0.12
N ARG A 256 5.66 19.66 -0.91
CA ARG A 256 5.28 20.48 -2.06
C ARG A 256 4.76 19.61 -3.21
N PRO A 257 3.71 20.03 -3.92
CA PRO A 257 3.29 19.35 -5.15
C PRO A 257 4.31 19.57 -6.26
N MET A 258 4.59 18.54 -7.05
CA MET A 258 5.43 18.63 -8.23
C MET A 258 5.07 17.56 -9.24
N THR A 259 5.09 17.89 -10.52
CA THR A 259 5.00 16.93 -11.61
C THR A 259 6.39 16.63 -12.17
N ALA A 260 6.71 15.36 -12.38
CA ALA A 260 7.98 14.91 -12.96
C ALA A 260 7.75 13.78 -13.97
N THR A 261 8.27 13.96 -15.18
CA THR A 261 8.42 12.87 -16.14
C THR A 261 9.67 12.08 -15.80
N VAL A 262 9.49 10.93 -15.14
CA VAL A 262 10.60 10.07 -14.66
C VAL A 262 11.02 9.03 -15.69
N LEU A 263 10.13 8.71 -16.64
CA LEU A 263 10.44 7.90 -17.79
C LEU A 263 10.02 8.71 -19.03
N PRO A 264 10.96 9.35 -19.76
CA PRO A 264 10.62 10.07 -20.98
C PRO A 264 10.38 9.10 -22.14
N ALA A 265 9.53 9.50 -23.09
CA ALA A 265 9.35 8.73 -24.32
C ALA A 265 10.68 8.64 -25.08
N THR A 266 11.16 7.43 -25.32
CA THR A 266 12.33 7.21 -26.17
C THR A 266 11.99 7.63 -27.60
N ARG A 267 12.64 8.70 -28.07
CA ARG A 267 12.53 9.12 -29.48
C ARG A 267 13.15 8.02 -30.34
N ARG A 268 12.36 7.40 -31.22
CA ARG A 268 12.92 6.65 -32.35
C ARG A 268 13.73 7.65 -33.18
N ARG A 269 15.03 7.41 -33.34
CA ARG A 269 15.82 8.06 -34.39
C ARG A 269 15.47 7.44 -35.73
#